data_AF-A0A443IQR2-F1
#
_entry.id   AF-A0A443IQR2-F1
#
_cell.length_a   1.000
_cell.length_b   1.000
_cell.length_c   1.000
_cell.angle_alpha   90.00
_cell.angle_beta   90.00
_cell.angle_gamma   90.00
#
_symmetry.space_group_name_H-M   'P 1'
#
loop_
_entity.id
_entity.type
_entity.pdbx_description
1 polymer ?
#
loop_
_entity_poly.entity_id
_entity_poly.type
_entity_poly.pdbx_seq_one_letter_code
_entity_poly.pdbx_strand_id
1 'polypeptide(L)'
;MKRRDLLTASLAAPLAAVPAVAVVEMETPVMRAYRAWLDLRAWGIANSAMTDAEVEVWCDDMADMANSAVAMKSEGYMDTIVKFLLVVEDYQFFANIPELEPLEAEVRAIVWGRA
;
A
#
# COMPACT_ATOMS: atom_id res chain seq x y z
N MET A 1 -15.47 45.45 22.11
CA MET A 1 -14.96 44.52 21.08
C MET A 1 -15.49 43.13 21.39
N LYS A 2 -16.26 42.53 20.47
CA LYS A 2 -16.91 41.23 20.70
C LYS A 2 -15.93 40.12 20.28
N ARG A 3 -15.89 38.99 20.99
CA ARG A 3 -15.00 37.83 20.71
C ARG A 3 -15.00 37.37 19.24
N ARG A 4 -16.06 37.67 18.49
CA ARG A 4 -16.17 37.46 17.04
C ARG A 4 -15.14 38.24 16.23
N ASP A 5 -14.77 39.44 16.64
CA ASP A 5 -13.87 40.31 15.88
C ASP A 5 -12.41 39.83 15.95
N LEU A 6 -12.03 39.10 17.02
CA LEU A 6 -10.70 38.52 17.19
C LEU A 6 -10.46 37.29 16.30
N LEU A 7 -11.49 36.48 16.05
CA LEU A 7 -11.38 35.28 15.19
C LEU A 7 -11.26 35.65 13.70
N THR A 8 -11.88 36.74 13.28
CA THR A 8 -11.75 37.23 11.90
C THR A 8 -10.36 37.81 11.63
N ALA A 9 -9.73 38.42 12.63
CA ALA A 9 -8.37 38.94 12.50
C ALA A 9 -7.30 37.84 12.37
N SER A 10 -7.51 36.67 12.99
CA SER A 10 -6.58 35.53 12.87
C SER A 10 -6.68 34.78 11.54
N LEU A 11 -7.78 34.91 10.80
CA LEU A 11 -7.98 34.28 9.49
C LEU A 11 -7.48 35.14 8.31
N ALA A 12 -7.20 36.42 8.56
CA ALA A 12 -6.67 37.35 7.56
C ALA A 12 -5.13 37.42 7.56
N ALA A 13 -4.46 36.66 8.44
CA ALA A 13 -3.02 36.49 8.33
C ALA A 13 -2.72 35.69 7.05
N PRO A 14 -1.91 36.22 6.12
CA PRO A 14 -1.45 35.42 5.01
C PRO A 14 -0.70 34.24 5.63
N LEU A 15 -1.19 33.02 5.40
CA LEU A 15 -0.45 31.79 5.66
C LEU A 15 0.91 32.01 4.99
N ALA A 16 1.93 32.30 5.79
CA ALA A 16 3.30 32.33 5.31
C ALA A 16 3.49 31.02 4.56
N ALA A 17 3.87 31.11 3.29
CA ALA A 17 4.08 29.97 2.43
C ALA A 17 5.04 29.02 3.13
N VAL A 18 4.49 28.03 3.83
CA VAL A 18 5.24 26.92 4.39
C VAL A 18 5.88 26.30 3.16
N PRO A 19 7.22 26.22 3.08
CA PRO A 19 7.84 25.49 2.01
C PRO A 19 7.21 24.10 2.06
N ALA A 20 6.48 23.73 1.01
CA ALA A 20 6.07 22.36 0.80
C ALA A 20 7.37 21.60 0.61
N VAL A 21 7.95 21.14 1.73
CA VAL A 21 9.01 20.16 1.74
C VAL A 21 8.33 18.93 1.16
N ALA A 22 8.47 18.74 -0.15
CA ALA A 22 8.11 17.50 -0.80
C ALA A 22 8.98 16.44 -0.12
N VAL A 23 8.39 15.75 0.87
CA VAL A 23 8.95 14.53 1.39
C VAL A 23 8.88 13.57 0.24
N VAL A 24 9.99 13.43 -0.49
CA VAL A 24 10.19 12.28 -1.35
C VAL A 24 10.25 11.11 -0.39
N GLU A 25 9.11 10.48 -0.13
CA GLU A 25 9.07 9.21 0.60
C GLU A 25 9.95 8.25 -0.18
N MET A 26 11.16 8.00 0.33
CA MET A 26 12.02 7.00 -0.27
C MET A 26 11.33 5.65 -0.08
N GLU A 27 11.26 4.88 -1.16
CA GLU A 27 10.68 3.55 -1.11
C GLU A 27 11.39 2.69 -0.06
N THR A 28 10.61 2.20 0.91
CA THR A 28 11.09 1.31 1.97
C THR A 28 11.35 -0.10 1.43
N PRO A 29 12.13 -0.94 2.15
CA PRO A 29 12.29 -2.35 1.79
C PRO A 29 10.96 -3.12 1.65
N VAL A 30 9.98 -2.79 2.49
CA VAL A 30 8.65 -3.43 2.48
C VAL A 30 7.86 -3.06 1.23
N MET A 31 7.84 -1.77 0.85
CA MET A 31 7.19 -1.31 -0.38
C MET A 31 7.80 -1.98 -1.62
N ARG A 32 9.14 -2.13 -1.65
CA ARG A 32 9.84 -2.81 -2.74
C ARG A 32 9.45 -4.28 -2.83
N ALA A 33 9.40 -4.97 -1.69
CA ALA A 33 9.01 -6.37 -1.63
C ALA A 33 7.55 -6.57 -2.10
N TYR A 34 6.65 -5.68 -1.68
CA TYR A 34 5.25 -5.71 -2.11
C TYR A 34 5.10 -5.48 -3.61
N ARG A 35 5.86 -4.56 -4.20
CA ARG A 35 5.87 -4.38 -5.66
C ARG A 35 6.32 -5.64 -6.39
N ALA A 36 7.39 -6.29 -5.93
CA ALA A 36 7.83 -7.56 -6.52
C ALA A 36 6.76 -8.66 -6.41
N TRP A 37 6.03 -8.70 -5.29
CA TRP A 37 4.91 -9.61 -5.08
C TRP A 37 3.76 -9.34 -6.07
N LEU A 38 3.39 -8.07 -6.28
CA LEU A 38 2.39 -7.68 -7.28
C LEU A 38 2.81 -8.07 -8.70
N ASP A 39 4.09 -7.94 -9.05
CA ASP A 39 4.60 -8.35 -10.36
C ASP A 39 4.46 -9.87 -10.57
N LEU A 40 4.77 -10.68 -9.54
CA LEU A 40 4.58 -12.14 -9.59
C LEU A 40 3.09 -12.52 -9.66
N ARG A 41 2.22 -11.83 -8.91
CA ARG A 41 0.77 -12.00 -8.97
C ARG A 41 0.24 -11.75 -10.38
N ALA A 42 0.63 -10.61 -10.97
CA ALA A 42 0.20 -10.22 -12.30
C ALA A 42 0.69 -11.23 -13.36
N TRP A 43 1.92 -11.73 -13.22
CA TRP A 43 2.44 -12.79 -14.08
C TRP A 43 1.60 -14.07 -13.99
N GLY A 44 1.29 -14.55 -12.78
CA GLY A 44 0.47 -15.75 -12.59
C GLY A 44 -0.95 -15.62 -13.12
N ILE A 45 -1.59 -14.46 -12.90
CA ILE A 45 -2.93 -14.16 -13.46
C ILE A 45 -2.90 -14.13 -15.00
N ALA A 46 -1.84 -13.58 -15.59
CA ALA A 46 -1.70 -13.50 -17.04
C ALA A 46 -1.39 -14.87 -17.69
N ASN A 47 -0.82 -15.81 -16.93
CA ASN A 47 -0.39 -17.10 -17.43
C ASN A 47 -1.46 -18.19 -17.21
N SER A 48 -2.50 -18.19 -18.05
CA SER A 48 -3.64 -19.12 -17.94
C SER A 48 -3.36 -20.57 -18.33
N ALA A 49 -2.14 -20.89 -18.78
CA ALA A 49 -1.76 -22.22 -19.26
C ALA A 49 -0.84 -22.98 -18.29
N MET A 50 -0.71 -22.53 -17.05
CA MET A 50 0.05 -23.23 -16.02
C MET A 50 -0.57 -24.59 -15.72
N THR A 51 0.30 -25.60 -15.61
CA THR A 51 -0.05 -26.91 -15.05
C THR A 51 -0.31 -26.79 -13.55
N ASP A 52 -1.00 -27.76 -12.95
CA ASP A 52 -1.28 -27.77 -11.51
C ASP A 52 -0.01 -27.66 -10.66
N ALA A 53 1.08 -28.31 -11.08
CA ALA A 53 2.38 -28.24 -10.40
C ALA A 53 3.02 -26.84 -10.51
N GLU A 54 2.84 -26.15 -11.64
CA GLU A 54 3.32 -24.76 -11.79
C GLU A 54 2.47 -23.79 -10.97
N VAL A 55 1.16 -24.04 -10.86
CA VAL A 55 0.27 -23.29 -9.97
C VAL A 55 0.70 -23.47 -8.51
N GLU A 56 1.01 -24.69 -8.09
CA GLU A 56 1.48 -24.98 -6.72
C GLU A 56 2.77 -24.21 -6.41
N VAL A 57 3.77 -24.29 -7.30
CA VAL A 57 5.04 -23.55 -7.15
C VAL A 57 4.80 -22.04 -7.12
N TRP A 58 3.92 -21.51 -7.98
CA TRP A 58 3.59 -20.09 -7.99
C TRP A 58 2.91 -19.64 -6.69
N CYS A 59 1.98 -20.44 -6.15
CA CYS A 59 1.35 -20.17 -4.86
C CYS A 59 2.37 -20.19 -3.71
N ASP A 60 3.29 -21.16 -3.70
CA ASP A 60 4.36 -21.25 -2.70
C ASP A 60 5.30 -20.04 -2.78
N ASP A 61 5.74 -19.66 -3.99
CA ASP A 61 6.58 -18.48 -4.20
C ASP A 61 5.88 -17.20 -3.72
N MET A 62 4.58 -17.05 -4.01
CA MET A 62 3.76 -15.92 -3.55
C MET A 62 3.65 -15.88 -2.03
N ALA A 63 3.43 -17.02 -1.37
CA ALA A 63 3.34 -17.13 0.09
C ALA A 63 4.69 -16.82 0.76
N ASP A 64 5.79 -17.34 0.22
CA ASP A 64 7.14 -17.10 0.73
C ASP A 64 7.54 -15.63 0.61
N MET A 65 7.20 -14.99 -0.51
CA MET A 65 7.42 -13.55 -0.70
C MET A 65 6.58 -12.71 0.28
N ALA A 66 5.31 -13.04 0.49
CA ALA A 66 4.44 -12.35 1.44
C ALA A 66 4.97 -12.48 2.88
N ASN A 67 5.27 -13.72 3.31
CA ASN A 67 5.85 -14.01 4.63
C ASN A 67 7.16 -13.26 4.86
N SER A 68 8.04 -13.25 3.85
CA SER A 68 9.31 -12.52 3.89
C SER A 68 9.10 -11.02 4.06
N ALA A 69 8.18 -10.42 3.30
CA ALA A 69 7.86 -8.99 3.40
C ALA A 69 7.24 -8.62 4.75
N VAL A 70 6.35 -9.45 5.29
CA VAL A 70 5.73 -9.26 6.61
C VAL A 70 6.78 -9.29 7.73
N ALA A 71 7.77 -10.18 7.63
CA ALA A 71 8.85 -10.32 8.60
C ALA A 71 9.86 -9.15 8.59
N MET A 72 9.91 -8.33 7.54
CA MET A 72 10.83 -7.18 7.47
C MET A 72 10.54 -6.17 8.58
N LYS A 73 11.52 -5.38 9.00
CA LYS A 73 11.27 -4.28 9.93
C LYS A 73 10.53 -3.15 9.22
N SER A 74 9.45 -2.63 9.81
CA SER A 74 8.76 -1.44 9.29
C SER A 74 9.57 -0.18 9.56
N GLU A 75 9.70 0.68 8.56
CA GLU A 75 10.36 1.99 8.62
C GLU A 75 9.35 3.15 8.72
N GLY A 76 8.07 2.90 8.38
CA GLY A 76 6.98 3.86 8.49
C GLY A 76 5.59 3.24 8.61
N TYR A 77 4.55 4.08 8.76
CA TYR A 77 3.16 3.64 8.85
C TYR A 77 2.69 2.93 7.57
N MET A 78 3.23 3.34 6.42
CA MET A 78 2.91 2.75 5.12
C MET A 78 3.29 1.28 5.02
N ASP A 79 4.41 0.87 5.62
CA ASP A 79 4.84 -0.52 5.65
C ASP A 79 3.84 -1.41 6.41
N THR A 80 3.26 -0.88 7.48
CA THR A 80 2.24 -1.60 8.25
C THR A 80 0.97 -1.81 7.41
N ILE A 81 0.56 -0.80 6.63
CA ILE A 81 -0.59 -0.89 5.74
C ILE A 81 -0.33 -1.96 4.66
N VAL A 82 0.83 -1.91 4.02
CA VAL A 82 1.24 -2.89 2.99
C VAL A 82 1.26 -4.32 3.53
N LYS A 83 1.82 -4.54 4.73
CA LYS A 83 1.84 -5.86 5.35
C LYS A 83 0.45 -6.38 5.70
N PHE A 84 -0.43 -5.49 6.15
CA PHE A 84 -1.82 -5.87 6.42
C PHE A 84 -2.51 -6.36 5.15
N LEU A 85 -2.32 -5.66 4.02
CA LEU A 85 -2.82 -6.11 2.72
C LEU A 85 -2.28 -7.47 2.32
N LEU A 86 -0.96 -7.68 2.40
CA LEU A 86 -0.33 -8.96 2.06
C LEU A 86 -0.94 -10.14 2.84
N VAL A 87 -1.22 -9.95 4.15
CA VAL A 87 -1.86 -10.99 4.96
C VAL A 87 -3.32 -11.20 4.55
N VAL A 88 -4.07 -10.14 4.25
CA VAL A 88 -5.49 -10.25 3.88
C VAL A 88 -5.68 -10.83 2.48
N GLU A 89 -4.78 -10.56 1.54
CA GLU A 89 -4.81 -11.14 0.19
C GLU A 89 -4.63 -12.68 0.22
N ASP A 90 -3.78 -13.20 1.11
CA ASP A 90 -3.65 -14.65 1.34
C ASP A 90 -4.98 -15.27 1.84
N TYR A 91 -5.74 -14.53 2.66
CA TYR A 91 -7.10 -14.94 3.07
C TYR A 91 -8.15 -14.78 1.97
N GLN A 92 -7.94 -13.91 0.98
CA GLN A 92 -8.92 -13.64 -0.07
C GLN A 92 -9.15 -14.85 -0.99
N PHE A 93 -8.11 -15.67 -1.18
CA PHE A 93 -8.22 -16.95 -1.88
C PHE A 93 -9.31 -17.86 -1.28
N PHE A 94 -9.57 -17.72 0.02
CA PHE A 94 -10.55 -18.52 0.75
C PHE A 94 -11.91 -17.83 0.99
N ALA A 95 -11.97 -16.49 0.91
CA ALA A 95 -13.11 -15.73 1.43
C ALA A 95 -13.86 -14.86 0.40
N ASN A 96 -13.33 -14.68 -0.83
CA ASN A 96 -13.93 -13.84 -1.88
C ASN A 96 -14.45 -12.49 -1.34
N ILE A 97 -13.54 -11.65 -0.85
CA ILE A 97 -13.85 -10.37 -0.21
C ILE A 97 -13.93 -9.27 -1.29
N PRO A 98 -15.12 -8.76 -1.63
CA PRO A 98 -15.28 -7.80 -2.74
C PRO A 98 -14.68 -6.41 -2.45
N GLU A 99 -14.47 -6.05 -1.19
CA GLU A 99 -13.88 -4.77 -0.79
C GLU A 99 -12.35 -4.71 -0.90
N LEU A 100 -11.68 -5.86 -1.13
CA LEU A 100 -10.22 -5.89 -1.12
C LEU A 100 -9.60 -5.20 -2.33
N GLU A 101 -10.16 -5.36 -3.53
CA GLU A 101 -9.66 -4.70 -4.74
C GLU A 101 -9.75 -3.16 -4.65
N PRO A 102 -10.88 -2.57 -4.19
CA PRO A 102 -10.93 -1.14 -3.86
C PRO A 102 -9.90 -0.71 -2.82
N LEU A 103 -9.70 -1.50 -1.75
CA LEU A 103 -8.75 -1.20 -0.69
C LEU A 103 -7.29 -1.26 -1.18
N GLU A 104 -6.96 -2.24 -2.01
CA GLU A 104 -5.66 -2.38 -2.66
C GLU A 104 -5.37 -1.14 -3.53
N ALA A 105 -6.34 -0.71 -4.34
CA ALA A 105 -6.22 0.49 -5.17
C ALA A 105 -5.97 1.76 -4.33
N GLU A 106 -6.70 1.94 -3.22
CA GLU A 106 -6.48 3.06 -2.30
C GLU A 106 -5.08 3.03 -1.68
N VAL A 107 -4.62 1.87 -1.20
CA VAL A 107 -3.27 1.78 -0.62
C VAL A 107 -2.21 2.05 -1.68
N ARG A 108 -2.37 1.53 -2.90
CA ARG A 108 -1.43 1.82 -3.99
C ARG A 108 -1.37 3.31 -4.31
N ALA A 109 -2.49 4.00 -4.29
CA ALA A 109 -2.54 5.45 -4.48
C ALA A 109 -1.82 6.20 -3.35
N ILE A 110 -1.95 5.76 -2.10
CA ILE A 110 -1.25 6.38 -0.95
C ILE A 110 0.25 6.06 -0.98
N VAL A 111 0.64 4.81 -1.24
CA VAL A 111 2.04 4.33 -1.22
C VAL A 111 2.86 4.91 -2.37
N TRP A 112 2.30 4.94 -3.59
CA TRP A 112 3.06 5.27 -4.79
C TRP A 112 2.58 6.53 -5.52
N GLY A 113 1.58 7.22 -4.98
CA GLY A 113 1.04 8.44 -5.59
C GLY A 113 0.41 8.23 -6.98
N ARG A 114 -0.02 6.99 -7.29
CA ARG A 114 -0.62 6.62 -8.57
C ARG A 114 -2.02 6.07 -8.36
N ALA A 115 -3.02 6.81 -8.81
CA ALA A 115 -4.36 6.30 -9.09
C ALA A 115 -4.36 5.46 -10.37
#